data_AF-A0AAV1W712-F1
#
_entry.id   AF-A0AAV1W712-F1
#
_cell.length_a   1.000
_cell.length_b   1.000
_cell.length_c   1.000
_cell.angle_alpha   90.00
_cell.angle_beta   90.00
_cell.angle_gamma   90.00
#
_symmetry.space_group_name_H-M   'P 1'
#
loop_
_entity.id
_entity.type
_entity.pdbx_description
1 polymer ?
#
loop_
_entity_poly.entity_id
_entity_poly.type
_entity_poly.pdbx_seq_one_letter_code
_entity_poly.pdbx_strand_id
1 'polypeptide(L)'
;MGHLPLLSGSKVPHLTLGSMADKYGPIFTVMLGSQRAVVLSNWKLAKECFTTNDLAVSSRPRLVAVQQMSYNQAMSAFAPYNPYWRQLRKIATLELLSNRCIELLSHVCVSEVETSLKELYKLWNDKKNHSEIMYVEVAK
;
A
#
# COMPACT_ATOMS: atom_id res chain seq x y z
N MET A 1 -21.13 3.77 -14.69
CA MET A 1 -20.64 4.79 -13.76
C MET A 1 -21.23 4.53 -12.38
N GLY A 2 -20.63 3.63 -11.59
CA GLY A 2 -21.10 3.30 -10.23
C GLY A 2 -20.71 4.34 -9.18
N HIS A 3 -20.12 3.89 -8.07
CA HIS A 3 -19.68 4.72 -6.94
C HIS A 3 -18.32 5.39 -7.16
N LEU A 4 -17.69 5.24 -8.33
CA LEU A 4 -16.39 5.85 -8.63
C LEU A 4 -16.34 7.37 -8.44
N PRO A 5 -17.37 8.15 -8.84
CA PRO A 5 -17.34 9.60 -8.62
C PRO A 5 -17.25 10.00 -7.14
N LEU A 6 -17.78 9.17 -6.22
CA LEU A 6 -17.67 9.41 -4.77
C LEU A 6 -16.24 9.24 -4.26
N LEU A 7 -15.43 8.42 -4.93
CA LEU A 7 -14.04 8.15 -4.58
C LEU A 7 -13.04 9.05 -5.31
N SER A 8 -13.49 9.78 -6.34
CA SER A 8 -12.67 10.69 -7.15
C SER A 8 -12.74 12.15 -6.69
N GLY A 9 -13.34 12.41 -5.53
CA GLY A 9 -13.49 13.77 -4.98
C GLY A 9 -12.23 14.29 -4.28
N SER A 10 -12.37 15.45 -3.62
CA SER A 10 -11.28 16.12 -2.88
C SER A 10 -10.78 15.33 -1.65
N LYS A 11 -11.61 14.44 -1.10
CA LYS A 11 -11.22 13.58 0.03
C LYS A 11 -10.57 12.30 -0.49
N VAL A 12 -9.51 11.87 0.20
CA VAL A 12 -8.85 10.59 -0.09
C VAL A 12 -9.83 9.41 0.04
N PRO A 13 -9.75 8.39 -0.83
CA PRO A 13 -10.77 7.33 -0.90
C PRO A 13 -11.03 6.58 0.41
N HIS A 14 -9.98 6.31 1.20
CA HIS A 14 -10.12 5.55 2.45
C HIS A 14 -10.93 6.30 3.52
N LEU A 15 -10.90 7.64 3.54
CA LEU A 15 -11.73 8.44 4.44
C LEU A 15 -13.20 8.38 4.02
N THR A 16 -13.48 8.50 2.72
CA THR A 16 -14.84 8.34 2.18
C THR A 16 -15.41 6.95 2.51
N LEU A 17 -14.61 5.89 2.31
CA LEU A 17 -15.01 4.52 2.67
C LEU A 17 -15.21 4.35 4.18
N GLY A 18 -14.41 5.01 5.02
CA GLY A 18 -14.61 5.05 6.47
C GLY A 18 -15.95 5.67 6.84
N SER A 19 -16.27 6.86 6.31
CA SER A 19 -17.58 7.49 6.55
C SER A 19 -18.76 6.69 6.02
N MET A 20 -18.56 5.93 4.94
CA MET A 20 -19.57 4.98 4.44
C MET A 20 -19.76 3.81 5.41
N ALA A 21 -18.70 3.32 6.04
CA ALA A 21 -18.78 2.26 7.05
C ALA A 21 -19.59 2.70 8.28
N ASP A 22 -19.43 3.95 8.71
CA ASP A 22 -20.22 4.50 9.83
C ASP A 22 -21.72 4.51 9.53
N LYS A 23 -22.10 4.71 8.26
CA LYS A 23 -23.50 4.80 7.82
C LYS A 23 -24.12 3.45 7.47
N TYR A 24 -23.37 2.58 6.78
CA TYR A 24 -23.89 1.32 6.21
C TYR A 24 -23.44 0.08 6.97
N GLY A 25 -22.57 0.25 7.97
CA GLY A 25 -22.03 -0.83 8.79
C GLY A 25 -20.64 -1.31 8.34
N PRO A 26 -20.06 -2.27 9.09
CA PRO A 26 -18.67 -2.71 8.93
C PRO A 26 -18.38 -3.52 7.66
N ILE A 27 -19.43 -3.92 6.92
CA ILE A 27 -19.33 -4.63 5.66
C ILE A 27 -20.38 -4.09 4.70
N PHE A 28 -19.95 -3.61 3.54
CA PHE A 28 -20.85 -3.08 2.52
C PHE A 28 -20.28 -3.27 1.13
N THR A 29 -21.15 -3.18 0.12
CA THR A 29 -20.78 -3.36 -1.28
C THR A 29 -20.75 -2.02 -2.00
N VAL A 30 -19.73 -1.82 -2.84
CA VAL A 30 -19.62 -0.67 -3.74
C VAL A 30 -19.45 -1.15 -5.19
N MET A 31 -19.87 -0.31 -6.14
CA MET A 31 -19.67 -0.56 -7.57
C MET A 31 -18.56 0.34 -8.11
N LEU A 32 -17.41 -0.23 -8.44
CA LEU A 32 -16.29 0.44 -9.08
C LEU A 32 -16.43 0.34 -10.60
N GLY A 33 -17.17 1.27 -11.19
CA GLY A 33 -17.50 1.23 -12.62
C GLY A 33 -18.48 0.10 -12.92
N SER A 34 -18.02 -0.95 -13.60
CA SER A 34 -18.76 -2.20 -13.83
C SER A 34 -18.39 -3.32 -12.86
N GLN A 35 -17.35 -3.14 -12.03
CA GLN A 35 -16.89 -4.14 -11.08
C GLN A 35 -17.55 -3.96 -9.72
N ARG A 36 -17.97 -5.05 -9.09
CA ARG A 36 -18.48 -5.03 -7.71
C ARG A 36 -17.32 -5.30 -6.75
N ALA A 37 -17.21 -4.50 -5.70
CA ALA A 37 -16.23 -4.67 -4.64
C ALA A 37 -16.94 -4.69 -3.27
N VAL A 38 -16.42 -5.51 -2.36
CA VAL A 38 -16.85 -5.55 -0.96
C VAL A 38 -15.82 -4.81 -0.14
N VAL A 39 -16.29 -3.90 0.71
CA VAL A 39 -15.46 -3.14 1.63
C VAL A 39 -15.62 -3.75 3.02
N LEU A 40 -14.48 -4.04 3.65
CA LEU A 40 -14.41 -4.57 5.01
C LEU A 40 -13.77 -3.50 5.91
N SER A 41 -14.54 -2.97 6.85
CA SER A 41 -14.12 -1.90 7.76
C SER A 41 -14.09 -2.33 9.22
N ASN A 42 -13.95 -3.64 9.49
CA ASN A 42 -13.86 -4.20 10.84
C ASN A 42 -12.72 -5.21 10.93
N TRP A 43 -11.90 -5.08 11.97
CA TRP A 43 -10.74 -5.94 12.21
C TRP A 43 -11.11 -7.42 12.41
N LYS A 44 -12.27 -7.72 13.02
CA LYS A 44 -12.72 -9.12 13.22
C LYS A 44 -13.01 -9.80 11.88
N LEU A 45 -13.70 -9.10 10.98
CA LEU A 45 -14.00 -9.57 9.63
C LEU A 45 -12.73 -9.67 8.78
N ALA A 46 -11.83 -8.70 8.88
CA ALA A 46 -10.54 -8.75 8.19
C ALA A 46 -9.70 -9.94 8.67
N LYS A 47 -9.67 -10.22 9.97
CA LYS A 47 -8.98 -11.39 10.54
C LYS A 47 -9.55 -12.67 9.96
N GLU A 48 -10.86 -12.87 9.97
CA GLU A 48 -11.50 -14.06 9.41
C GLU A 48 -11.23 -14.20 7.90
N CYS A 49 -11.35 -13.10 7.15
CA CYS A 49 -11.10 -13.03 5.73
C CYS A 49 -9.66 -13.41 5.35
N PHE A 50 -8.66 -12.92 6.09
CA PHE A 50 -7.24 -13.16 5.80
C PHE A 50 -6.62 -14.32 6.60
N THR A 51 -7.42 -15.12 7.31
CA THR A 51 -6.94 -16.34 8.00
C THR A 51 -7.72 -17.58 7.61
N THR A 52 -9.05 -17.56 7.74
CA THR A 52 -9.90 -18.73 7.49
C THR A 52 -10.31 -18.81 6.03
N ASN A 53 -10.56 -17.65 5.41
CA ASN A 53 -11.03 -17.53 4.02
C ASN A 53 -9.97 -16.94 3.09
N ASP A 54 -8.69 -16.99 3.49
CA ASP A 54 -7.59 -16.30 2.82
C ASP A 54 -7.42 -16.74 1.37
N LEU A 55 -7.60 -18.02 1.08
CA LEU A 55 -7.51 -18.59 -0.27
C LEU A 55 -8.52 -17.97 -1.25
N ALA A 56 -9.75 -17.70 -0.79
CA ALA A 56 -10.81 -17.13 -1.61
C ALA A 56 -10.51 -15.68 -2.04
N VAL A 57 -9.77 -14.94 -1.21
CA VAL A 57 -9.41 -13.52 -1.45
C VAL A 57 -7.95 -13.31 -1.84
N SER A 58 -7.18 -14.39 -1.97
CA SER A 58 -5.75 -14.31 -2.30
C SER A 58 -5.50 -13.93 -3.75
N SER A 59 -6.41 -14.27 -4.67
CA SER A 59 -6.26 -13.92 -6.09
C SER A 59 -6.50 -12.42 -6.33
N ARG A 60 -5.71 -11.82 -7.23
CA ARG A 60 -5.82 -10.40 -7.59
C ARG A 60 -6.70 -10.21 -8.82
N PRO A 61 -7.54 -9.16 -8.87
CA PRO A 61 -8.35 -8.86 -10.05
C PRO A 61 -7.46 -8.54 -11.25
N ARG A 62 -7.91 -8.93 -12.45
CA ARG A 62 -7.22 -8.63 -13.71
C ARG A 62 -7.54 -7.21 -14.15
N LEU A 63 -6.69 -6.26 -13.77
CA LEU A 63 -6.76 -4.88 -14.22
C LEU A 63 -5.82 -4.68 -15.41
N VAL A 64 -6.27 -3.97 -16.45
CA VAL A 64 -5.47 -3.71 -17.66
C VAL A 64 -4.17 -2.97 -17.31
N ALA A 65 -4.25 -1.95 -16.45
CA ALA A 65 -3.08 -1.22 -15.98
C ALA A 65 -2.06 -2.15 -15.30
N VAL A 66 -2.56 -3.07 -14.46
CA VAL A 66 -1.71 -4.06 -13.80
C VAL A 66 -1.08 -4.99 -14.83
N GLN A 67 -1.81 -5.51 -15.82
CA GLN A 67 -1.23 -6.37 -16.86
C GLN A 67 -0.07 -5.70 -17.61
N GLN A 68 -0.20 -4.41 -17.92
CA GLN A 68 0.86 -3.65 -18.60
C GLN A 68 2.07 -3.41 -17.70
N MET A 69 1.86 -3.00 -16.44
CA MET A 69 2.95 -2.65 -15.52
C MET A 69 3.64 -3.85 -14.86
N SER A 70 2.97 -5.00 -14.77
CA SER A 70 3.41 -6.15 -13.97
C SER A 70 3.83 -7.36 -14.81
N TYR A 71 4.26 -7.15 -16.05
CA TYR A 71 4.63 -8.21 -17.00
C TYR A 71 3.52 -9.26 -17.10
N ASN A 72 2.32 -8.82 -17.46
CA ASN A 72 1.13 -9.67 -17.51
C ASN A 72 0.84 -10.40 -16.18
N GLN A 73 0.94 -9.69 -15.05
CA GLN A 73 0.73 -10.22 -13.69
C GLN A 73 1.76 -11.28 -13.26
N ALA A 74 2.98 -11.24 -13.78
CA ALA A 74 4.07 -12.06 -13.26
C ALA A 74 4.70 -11.46 -11.98
N MET A 75 4.57 -10.14 -11.76
CA MET A 75 5.09 -9.48 -10.56
C MET A 75 4.41 -10.01 -9.28
N SER A 76 5.20 -10.34 -8.26
CA SER A 76 4.74 -10.99 -7.01
C SER A 76 3.55 -10.30 -6.32
N ALA A 77 3.52 -8.97 -6.31
CA ALA A 77 2.46 -8.18 -5.67
C ALA A 77 1.09 -8.30 -6.38
N PHE A 78 1.11 -8.58 -7.68
CA PHE A 78 -0.07 -8.53 -8.55
C PHE A 78 -0.42 -9.87 -9.22
N ALA A 79 0.41 -10.91 -9.01
CA ALA A 79 0.13 -12.22 -9.58
C ALA A 79 -1.11 -12.87 -8.94
N PRO A 80 -1.93 -13.59 -9.71
CA PRO A 80 -3.01 -14.38 -9.17
C PRO A 80 -2.45 -15.53 -8.31
N TYR A 81 -3.24 -16.00 -7.35
CA TYR A 81 -2.83 -17.11 -6.49
C TYR A 81 -2.69 -18.40 -7.32
N ASN A 82 -1.46 -18.92 -7.40
CA ASN A 82 -1.10 -20.16 -8.10
C ASN A 82 0.22 -20.70 -7.53
N PRO A 83 0.69 -21.90 -7.93
CA PRO A 83 1.96 -22.46 -7.46
C PRO A 83 3.16 -21.54 -7.68
N TYR A 84 3.17 -20.80 -8.80
CA TYR A 84 4.22 -19.83 -9.13
C TYR A 84 4.27 -18.69 -8.09
N TRP A 85 3.13 -18.08 -7.75
CA TRP A 85 3.06 -17.03 -6.73
C TRP A 85 3.50 -17.54 -5.36
N ARG A 86 3.16 -18.78 -4.99
CA ARG A 86 3.61 -19.40 -3.73
C ARG A 86 5.13 -19.55 -3.70
N GLN A 87 5.74 -19.93 -4.82
CA GLN A 87 7.20 -20.03 -4.95
C GLN A 87 7.87 -18.66 -4.86
N LEU A 88 7.35 -17.64 -5.56
CA LEU A 88 7.85 -16.27 -5.45
C LEU A 88 7.76 -15.73 -4.02
N ARG A 89 6.63 -15.96 -3.34
CA ARG A 89 6.45 -15.55 -1.94
C ARG A 89 7.44 -16.24 -1.02
N LYS A 90 7.71 -17.54 -1.24
CA LYS A 90 8.72 -18.29 -0.48
C LYS A 90 10.12 -17.70 -0.67
N ILE A 91 10.52 -17.42 -1.92
CA ILE A 91 11.82 -16.80 -2.22
C ILE A 91 11.91 -15.43 -1.57
N ALA A 92 10.91 -14.57 -1.75
CA ALA A 92 10.90 -13.23 -1.16
C ALA A 92 11.00 -13.27 0.38
N THR A 93 10.31 -14.21 1.02
CA THR A 93 10.31 -14.32 2.49
C THR A 93 11.64 -14.86 3.03
N LEU A 94 12.24 -15.85 2.36
CA LEU A 94 13.47 -16.50 2.85
C LEU A 94 14.74 -15.74 2.47
N GLU A 95 14.77 -15.15 1.28
CA GLU A 95 16.00 -14.56 0.72
C GLU A 95 16.03 -13.04 0.81
N LEU A 96 14.89 -12.35 0.70
CA LEU A 96 14.87 -10.88 0.68
C LEU A 96 14.44 -10.29 2.02
N LEU A 97 13.38 -10.85 2.62
CA LEU A 97 12.73 -10.33 3.83
C LEU A 97 13.04 -11.17 5.07
N SER A 98 14.10 -11.98 5.04
CA SER A 98 14.54 -12.73 6.21
C SER A 98 15.27 -11.82 7.20
N ASN A 99 15.20 -12.18 8.49
CA ASN A 99 15.88 -11.43 9.55
C ASN A 99 17.38 -11.25 9.24
N ARG A 100 18.03 -12.30 8.73
CA ARG A 100 19.43 -12.25 8.30
C ARG A 100 19.67 -11.17 7.25
N CYS A 101 18.86 -11.09 6.20
CA CYS A 101 19.06 -10.09 5.14
C CYS A 101 18.74 -8.68 5.62
N ILE A 102 17.73 -8.53 6.49
CA ILE A 102 17.42 -7.25 7.14
C ILE A 102 18.58 -6.78 8.01
N GLU A 103 19.17 -7.65 8.82
CA GLU A 103 20.33 -7.33 9.66
C GLU A 103 21.55 -6.97 8.81
N LEU A 104 21.84 -7.75 7.76
CA LEU A 104 22.94 -7.48 6.82
C LEU A 104 22.81 -6.11 6.15
N LEU A 105 21.60 -5.73 5.74
CA LEU A 105 21.34 -4.47 5.04
C LEU A 105 20.97 -3.30 5.96
N SER A 106 20.85 -3.53 7.27
CA SER A 106 20.42 -2.52 8.25
C SER A 106 21.28 -1.26 8.22
N HIS A 107 22.59 -1.42 8.06
CA HIS A 107 23.55 -0.32 7.98
C HIS A 107 23.28 0.63 6.80
N VAL A 108 22.76 0.11 5.67
CA VAL A 108 22.42 0.91 4.50
C VAL A 108 21.28 1.85 4.86
N CYS A 109 20.19 1.32 5.46
CA CYS A 109 19.06 2.14 5.88
C CYS A 109 19.48 3.22 6.89
N VAL A 110 20.35 2.89 7.86
CA VAL A 110 20.87 3.87 8.83
C VAL A 110 21.68 4.95 8.12
N SER A 111 22.59 4.57 7.21
CA SER A 111 23.41 5.51 6.46
C SER A 111 22.59 6.46 5.57
N GLU A 112 21.56 5.94 4.88
CA GLU A 112 20.66 6.75 4.05
C GLU A 112 19.86 7.77 4.89
N VAL A 113 19.38 7.35 6.06
CA VAL A 113 18.67 8.25 7.00
C VAL A 113 19.61 9.32 7.55
N GLU A 114 20.82 8.93 7.98
CA GLU A 114 21.82 9.89 8.45
C GLU A 114 22.22 10.91 7.37
N THR A 115 22.38 10.44 6.13
CA THR A 115 22.73 11.30 5.00
C THR A 115 21.61 12.28 4.71
N SER A 116 20.37 11.78 4.64
CA SER A 116 19.17 12.61 4.46
C SER A 116 19.04 13.68 5.56
N LEU A 117 19.30 13.32 6.82
CA LEU A 117 19.29 14.26 7.95
C LEU A 117 20.39 15.32 7.84
N LYS A 118 21.61 14.93 7.47
CA LYS A 118 22.73 15.86 7.26
C LYS A 118 22.42 16.85 6.13
N GLU A 119 21.83 16.38 5.05
CA GLU A 119 21.42 17.23 3.92
C GLU A 119 20.30 18.19 4.31
N LEU A 120 19.27 17.72 5.01
CA LEU A 120 18.20 18.57 5.54
C LEU A 120 18.75 19.64 6.49
N TYR A 121 19.69 19.29 7.36
CA TYR A 121 20.31 20.24 8.29
C TYR A 121 21.15 21.30 7.57
N LYS A 122 21.92 20.92 6.53
CA LYS A 122 22.65 21.87 5.69
C LYS A 122 21.69 22.83 4.99
N LEU A 123 20.64 22.31 4.35
CA LEU A 123 19.61 23.12 3.70
C LEU A 123 18.93 24.09 4.67
N TRP A 124 18.71 23.66 5.91
CA TRP A 124 18.16 24.52 6.96
C TRP A 124 19.14 25.64 7.33
N ASN A 125 20.41 25.33 7.58
CA ASN A 125 21.43 26.33 7.92
C ASN A 125 21.63 27.38 6.80
N ASP A 126 21.67 26.95 5.55
CA ASP A 126 21.85 27.85 4.41
C ASP A 126 20.67 28.82 4.26
N LYS A 127 19.44 28.37 4.55
CA LYS A 127 18.22 29.19 4.45
C LYS A 127 17.90 29.99 5.71
N LYS A 128 18.43 29.61 6.87
CA LYS A 128 18.29 30.35 8.13
C LYS A 128 18.84 31.78 8.03
N ASN A 129 19.80 32.02 7.13
CA ASN A 129 20.33 33.36 6.85
C ASN A 129 19.36 34.27 6.07
N HIS A 130 18.21 33.76 5.58
CA HIS A 130 17.25 34.52 4.75
C HIS A 130 15.78 34.47 5.22
N SER A 131 15.39 33.57 6.14
CA SER A 131 14.06 33.62 6.79
C SER A 131 13.97 32.63 7.97
N GLU A 132 13.29 33.01 9.06
CA GLU A 132 13.25 32.27 10.34
C GLU A 132 12.48 30.93 10.32
N ILE A 133 11.70 30.63 9.29
CA ILE A 133 10.83 29.42 9.28
C ILE A 133 10.82 28.77 7.89
N MET A 134 11.22 27.49 7.84
CA MET A 134 11.16 26.64 6.65
C MET A 134 10.09 25.56 6.84
N TYR A 135 9.05 25.57 6.00
CA TYR A 135 8.09 24.47 5.94
C TYR A 135 8.72 23.29 5.20
N VAL A 136 8.83 22.15 5.88
CA VAL A 136 9.18 20.88 5.23
C VAL A 136 7.88 20.26 4.74
N GLU A 137 7.63 20.37 3.45
CA GLU A 137 6.55 19.60 2.82
C GLU A 137 6.97 18.13 2.78
N VAL A 138 6.50 17.36 3.75
CA VAL A 138 6.50 15.90 3.65
C VAL A 138 5.49 15.55 2.55
N ALA A 139 6.00 15.13 1.39
CA ALA A 139 5.17 14.66 0.29
C ALA A 139 4.21 13.58 0.83
N LYS A 140 2.91 13.88 0.75
CA LYS A 140 1.81 13.02 1.21
C LYS A 140 1.64 11.79 0.32
#